data_AF-A0A2E6X3F9-F1
#
_entry.id   AF-A0A2E6X3F9-F1
#
_cell.length_a   1.000
_cell.length_b   1.000
_cell.length_c   1.000
_cell.angle_alpha   90.00
_cell.angle_beta   90.00
_cell.angle_gamma   90.00
#
_symmetry.space_group_name_H-M   'P 1'
#
loop_
_entity.id
_entity.type
_entity.pdbx_description
1 polymer ?
#
loop_
_entity_poly.entity_id
_entity_poly.type
_entity_poly.pdbx_seq_one_letter_code
_entity_poly.pdbx_strand_id
1 'polypeptide(L)'
;MRRRKKAKIGGVRGSKELTRRHIVARPRAPRIIHDPKDPNLEQHIMSLHRGRYAFSKQGQKLRPFILTCDLRIDQFSKFVESYLKIASSMLAPVVIMDDTTTSGDEQRRYHDLIIKLKPHVIISQPKYTLEEMSAWDDRSVNGKHITDNRKPNYYRVQMIMTKDFPEWALEYSDGPIIFMEDDIEFSSQFGKAIKECSSFVQEGLADFITLYSSREYSLNKRLKSYKFLQPFNGYDYYGNLCVVFSRKVLESLKKNKHKVRDVCPNCWDVRWGRYMHDKGFKMYVTRTRYVKHLAGLSALEHFDKPGYQYNFQK
;
A
#
# COMPACT_ATOMS: atom_id res chain seq x y z
N MET A 1 7.06 62.01 -51.81
CA MET A 1 7.90 62.73 -50.81
C MET A 1 7.23 62.64 -49.44
N ARG A 2 7.61 61.67 -48.58
CA ARG A 2 7.24 61.65 -47.15
C ARG A 2 8.26 60.81 -46.38
N ARG A 3 8.73 61.38 -45.27
CA ARG A 3 10.00 61.11 -44.59
C ARG A 3 9.98 59.83 -43.73
N ARG A 4 11.11 59.12 -43.75
CA ARG A 4 11.51 58.09 -42.77
C ARG A 4 11.64 58.68 -41.37
N LYS A 5 11.15 57.97 -40.34
CA LYS A 5 11.65 58.10 -38.96
C LYS A 5 12.19 56.75 -38.50
N LYS A 6 13.50 56.74 -38.19
CA LYS A 6 14.24 55.67 -37.51
C LYS A 6 13.74 55.57 -36.07
N ALA A 7 13.49 54.35 -35.58
CA ALA A 7 13.38 54.06 -34.15
C ALA A 7 14.64 53.31 -33.70
N LYS A 8 15.17 53.75 -32.57
CA LYS A 8 16.45 53.36 -31.97
C LYS A 8 16.39 51.97 -31.35
N ILE A 9 17.48 51.25 -31.57
CA ILE A 9 17.91 50.04 -30.86
C ILE A 9 18.22 50.42 -29.40
N GLY A 10 17.72 49.65 -28.44
CA GLY A 10 18.03 49.84 -27.03
C GLY A 10 17.84 48.55 -26.23
N GLY A 11 18.94 48.08 -25.63
CA GLY A 11 18.91 47.39 -24.35
C GLY A 11 18.91 45.86 -24.38
N VAL A 12 20.10 45.28 -24.55
CA VAL A 12 20.41 43.93 -24.06
C VAL A 12 20.35 43.96 -22.53
N ARG A 13 19.35 43.30 -21.93
CA ARG A 13 19.32 42.99 -20.49
C ARG A 13 19.65 41.51 -20.32
N GLY A 14 20.76 41.25 -19.64
CA GLY A 14 21.26 39.91 -19.32
C GLY A 14 20.25 39.09 -18.53
N SER A 15 19.98 37.89 -19.03
CA SER A 15 19.29 36.84 -18.30
C SER A 15 20.18 36.34 -17.17
N LYS A 16 19.85 36.70 -15.93
CA LYS A 16 20.39 36.00 -14.75
C LYS A 16 19.80 34.60 -14.73
N GLU A 17 20.67 33.64 -14.98
CA GLU A 17 20.45 32.21 -14.84
C GLU A 17 20.16 31.90 -13.36
N LEU A 18 18.87 31.78 -13.02
CA LEU A 18 18.42 31.33 -11.70
C LEU A 18 18.52 29.80 -11.67
N THR A 19 19.70 29.28 -11.32
CA THR A 19 19.85 27.89 -10.87
C THR A 19 19.07 27.71 -9.57
N ARG A 20 17.80 27.29 -9.67
CA ARG A 20 17.04 26.73 -8.55
C ARG A 20 17.71 25.41 -8.14
N ARG A 21 18.59 25.46 -7.14
CA ARG A 21 19.02 24.28 -6.40
C ARG A 21 17.79 23.73 -5.67
N HIS A 22 17.16 22.69 -6.23
CA HIS A 22 16.20 21.88 -5.50
C HIS A 22 16.95 21.16 -4.38
N ILE A 23 16.84 21.68 -3.16
CA ILE A 23 17.21 20.96 -1.95
C ILE A 23 16.16 19.87 -1.78
N VAL A 24 16.47 18.67 -2.27
CA VAL A 24 15.66 17.49 -1.99
C VAL A 24 15.88 17.14 -0.52
N ALA A 25 14.91 17.50 0.33
CA ALA A 25 14.88 17.04 1.71
C ALA A 25 14.91 15.50 1.71
N ARG A 26 15.93 14.91 2.32
CA ARG A 26 15.99 13.45 2.50
C ARG A 26 14.82 13.06 3.41
N PRO A 27 13.99 12.07 3.04
CA PRO A 27 13.01 11.51 3.97
C PRO A 27 13.72 11.10 5.26
N ARG A 28 13.19 11.51 6.41
CA ARG A 28 13.69 11.00 7.70
C ARG A 28 13.48 9.49 7.69
N ALA A 29 14.51 8.74 8.08
CA ALA A 29 14.38 7.30 8.27
C ALA A 29 13.18 7.02 9.21
N PRO A 30 12.40 5.95 8.96
CA PRO A 30 11.30 5.60 9.83
C PRO A 30 11.82 5.52 11.27
N ARG A 31 11.17 6.24 12.18
CA ARG A 31 11.41 6.03 13.61
C ARG A 31 10.80 4.68 13.93
N ILE A 32 11.65 3.70 14.22
CA ILE A 32 11.21 2.53 14.98
C ILE A 32 10.72 3.11 16.31
N ILE A 33 9.41 3.06 16.57
CA ILE A 33 8.88 3.43 17.88
C ILE A 33 9.39 2.38 18.85
N HIS A 34 10.47 2.76 19.53
CA HIS A 34 10.89 2.16 20.77
C HIS A 34 10.06 2.84 21.86
N ASP A 35 9.30 2.08 22.64
CA ASP A 35 8.82 2.58 23.92
C ASP A 35 10.05 2.69 24.84
N PRO A 36 10.48 3.91 25.24
CA PRO A 36 11.65 4.08 26.10
C PRO A 36 11.41 3.57 27.54
N LYS A 37 10.21 3.08 27.87
CA LYS A 37 9.86 2.60 29.22
C LYS A 37 9.79 1.09 29.37
N ASP A 38 9.94 0.29 28.29
CA ASP A 38 9.98 -1.17 28.40
C ASP A 38 11.36 -1.74 27.99
N PRO A 39 12.30 -1.87 28.94
CA PRO A 39 13.63 -2.45 28.67
C PRO A 39 13.58 -3.93 28.26
N ASN A 40 12.46 -4.64 28.47
CA ASN A 40 12.31 -6.03 28.04
C ASN A 40 11.94 -6.14 26.56
N LEU A 41 11.24 -5.15 26.01
CA LEU A 41 10.90 -5.09 24.58
C LEU A 41 12.16 -4.88 23.73
N GLU A 42 13.12 -4.09 24.23
CA GLU A 42 14.40 -3.82 23.57
C GLU A 42 15.26 -5.09 23.43
N GLN A 43 15.41 -5.86 24.51
CA GLN A 43 16.16 -7.13 24.47
C GLN A 43 15.48 -8.20 23.61
N HIS A 44 14.15 -8.26 23.61
CA HIS A 44 13.40 -9.23 22.80
C HIS A 44 13.53 -8.94 21.29
N ILE A 45 13.37 -7.67 20.87
CA ILE A 45 13.44 -7.26 19.46
C ILE A 45 14.88 -7.33 18.92
N MET A 46 15.88 -6.93 19.71
CA MET A 46 17.30 -6.97 19.31
C MET A 46 17.83 -8.41 19.16
N SER A 47 17.32 -9.37 19.94
CA SER A 47 17.71 -10.78 19.80
C SER A 47 17.25 -11.41 18.48
N LEU A 48 16.19 -10.88 17.86
CA LEU A 48 15.60 -11.40 16.62
C LEU A 48 16.33 -10.94 15.34
N HIS A 49 17.20 -9.93 15.41
CA HIS A 49 17.80 -9.28 14.24
C HIS A 49 19.13 -9.88 13.73
N ARG A 50 19.64 -10.98 14.31
CA ARG A 50 20.95 -11.57 13.93
C ARG A 50 20.90 -12.96 13.30
N GLY A 51 19.72 -13.50 13.00
CA GLY A 51 19.59 -14.73 12.22
C GLY A 51 19.64 -14.43 10.73
N ARG A 52 20.78 -14.64 10.06
CA ARG A 52 20.79 -14.84 8.60
C ARG A 52 20.06 -16.16 8.32
N TYR A 53 18.80 -16.09 7.93
CA TYR A 53 17.96 -17.27 7.75
C TYR A 53 18.38 -18.04 6.50
N ALA A 54 18.78 -19.30 6.69
CA ALA A 54 19.02 -20.24 5.61
C ALA A 54 17.70 -20.55 4.88
N PHE A 55 17.68 -20.38 3.57
CA PHE A 55 16.53 -20.67 2.71
C PHE A 55 16.25 -22.18 2.69
N SER A 56 15.22 -22.64 3.43
CA SER A 56 14.65 -23.97 3.18
C SER A 56 13.61 -23.89 2.06
N LYS A 57 13.71 -24.81 1.09
CA LYS A 57 12.89 -24.85 -0.14
C LYS A 57 11.47 -25.42 0.07
N GLN A 58 11.05 -25.75 1.29
CA GLN A 58 9.74 -26.36 1.52
C GLN A 58 8.74 -25.38 2.15
N GLY A 59 7.77 -24.97 1.32
CA GLY A 59 6.51 -24.35 1.75
C GLY A 59 6.67 -23.03 2.50
N GLN A 60 7.37 -22.05 1.91
CA GLN A 60 7.58 -20.77 2.60
C GLN A 60 6.22 -20.14 2.95
N LYS A 61 6.01 -19.94 4.25
CA LYS A 61 4.89 -19.17 4.76
C LYS A 61 5.05 -17.72 4.29
N LEU A 62 3.95 -17.09 3.95
CA LEU A 62 3.94 -15.67 3.59
C LEU A 62 4.13 -14.81 4.84
N ARG A 63 4.87 -13.72 4.71
CA ARG A 63 4.95 -12.70 5.77
C ARG A 63 3.79 -11.70 5.63
N PRO A 64 2.96 -11.54 6.65
CA PRO A 64 1.92 -10.51 6.63
C PRO A 64 2.53 -9.11 6.82
N PHE A 65 2.02 -8.15 6.06
CA PHE A 65 2.19 -6.72 6.25
C PHE A 65 0.83 -6.13 6.53
N ILE A 66 0.59 -5.79 7.80
CA ILE A 66 -0.70 -5.33 8.29
C ILE A 66 -0.62 -3.80 8.35
N LEU A 67 -1.34 -3.12 7.47
CA LEU A 67 -1.53 -1.69 7.56
C LEU A 67 -2.68 -1.41 8.50
N THR A 68 -2.42 -0.59 9.52
CA THR A 68 -3.49 -0.11 10.36
C THR A 68 -4.09 1.17 9.82
N CYS A 69 -5.39 1.12 9.58
CA CYS A 69 -6.15 2.20 8.99
C CYS A 69 -7.21 2.59 10.01
N ASP A 70 -6.94 3.69 10.73
CA ASP A 70 -7.81 4.32 11.73
C ASP A 70 -7.96 3.58 13.10
N LEU A 71 -8.77 4.16 13.99
CA LEU A 71 -8.93 3.77 15.39
C LEU A 71 -10.24 3.03 15.65
N ARG A 72 -10.76 2.32 14.65
CA ARG A 72 -11.92 1.44 14.80
C ARG A 72 -11.55 0.24 15.68
N ILE A 73 -11.40 0.46 16.99
CA ILE A 73 -10.88 -0.49 17.96
C ILE A 73 -11.70 -1.79 17.99
N ASP A 74 -13.00 -1.71 17.77
CA ASP A 74 -13.89 -2.87 17.75
C ASP A 74 -13.66 -3.74 16.51
N GLN A 75 -13.47 -3.12 15.34
CA GLN A 75 -13.10 -3.80 14.10
C GLN A 75 -11.70 -4.40 14.23
N PHE A 76 -10.74 -3.66 14.78
CA PHE A 76 -9.40 -4.16 14.99
C PHE A 76 -9.36 -5.32 16.00
N SER A 77 -10.16 -5.28 17.06
CA SER A 77 -10.29 -6.41 18.00
C SER A 77 -10.78 -7.68 17.28
N LYS A 78 -11.81 -7.55 16.42
CA LYS A 78 -12.30 -8.68 15.60
C LYS A 78 -11.25 -9.17 14.60
N PHE A 79 -10.48 -8.26 14.00
CA PHE A 79 -9.34 -8.62 13.17
C PHE A 79 -8.32 -9.44 13.96
N VAL A 80 -7.86 -8.96 15.13
CA VAL A 80 -6.89 -9.67 15.96
C VAL A 80 -7.41 -11.05 16.38
N GLU A 81 -8.65 -11.14 16.86
CA GLU A 81 -9.28 -12.40 17.25
C GLU A 81 -9.33 -13.41 16.10
N SER A 82 -9.69 -12.97 14.89
CA SER A 82 -9.72 -13.84 13.71
C SER A 82 -8.32 -14.17 13.18
N TYR A 83 -7.38 -13.24 13.25
CA TYR A 83 -5.97 -13.43 12.88
C TYR A 83 -5.31 -14.51 13.75
N LEU A 84 -5.53 -14.48 15.07
CA LEU A 84 -4.94 -15.46 15.99
C LEU A 84 -5.32 -16.91 15.65
N LYS A 85 -6.51 -17.12 15.07
CA LYS A 85 -6.97 -18.46 14.62
C LYS A 85 -6.19 -18.98 13.42
N ILE A 86 -5.60 -18.09 12.61
CA ILE A 86 -4.88 -18.44 11.38
C ILE A 86 -3.36 -18.20 11.47
N ALA A 87 -2.88 -17.56 12.54
CA ALA A 87 -1.49 -17.08 12.67
C ALA A 87 -0.44 -18.18 12.43
N SER A 88 -0.73 -19.43 12.81
CA SER A 88 0.16 -20.57 12.60
C SER A 88 0.42 -20.89 11.11
N SER A 89 -0.40 -20.39 10.19
CA SER A 89 -0.26 -20.58 8.74
C SER A 89 0.66 -19.55 8.07
N MET A 90 1.12 -18.53 8.80
CA MET A 90 1.92 -17.41 8.28
C MET A 90 3.19 -17.20 9.10
N LEU A 91 4.09 -16.32 8.64
CA LEU A 91 5.20 -15.81 9.45
C LEU A 91 4.70 -14.72 10.41
N ALA A 92 5.53 -14.35 11.38
CA ALA A 92 5.26 -13.21 12.26
C ALA A 92 5.08 -11.92 11.43
N PRO A 93 4.05 -11.10 11.70
CA PRO A 93 3.68 -9.98 10.83
C PRO A 93 4.60 -8.78 11.00
N VAL A 94 4.70 -7.96 9.96
CA VAL A 94 5.13 -6.56 10.07
C VAL A 94 3.88 -5.71 10.20
N VAL A 95 3.81 -4.85 11.22
CA VAL A 95 2.66 -3.97 11.47
C VAL A 95 3.04 -2.53 11.14
N ILE A 96 2.29 -1.90 10.24
CA ILE A 96 2.46 -0.49 9.84
C ILE A 96 1.42 0.34 10.61
N MET A 97 1.83 0.87 11.75
CA MET A 97 0.97 1.46 12.78
C MET A 97 0.74 2.96 12.57
N ASP A 98 -0.52 3.38 12.47
CA ASP A 98 -0.94 4.78 12.62
C ASP A 98 -1.02 5.18 14.10
N ASP A 99 0.01 5.87 14.59
CA ASP A 99 0.09 6.35 15.98
C ASP A 99 -0.30 7.83 16.14
N THR A 100 -1.14 8.35 15.23
CA THR A 100 -1.35 9.80 15.11
C THR A 100 -2.64 10.33 15.69
N THR A 101 -3.57 9.46 16.10
CA THR A 101 -4.98 9.84 16.24
C THR A 101 -5.57 9.60 17.64
N THR A 102 -4.89 8.93 18.56
CA THR A 102 -5.39 8.71 19.94
C THR A 102 -4.42 9.12 21.03
N SER A 103 -4.98 9.51 22.18
CA SER A 103 -4.27 9.70 23.44
C SER A 103 -5.02 8.97 24.55
N GLY A 104 -4.29 8.42 25.53
CA GLY A 104 -4.91 7.84 26.72
C GLY A 104 -5.26 6.36 26.57
N ASP A 105 -6.43 5.96 27.05
CA ASP A 105 -6.82 4.54 27.17
C ASP A 105 -7.02 3.84 25.83
N GLU A 106 -7.57 4.52 24.83
CA GLU A 106 -7.81 3.93 23.50
C GLU A 106 -6.49 3.57 22.81
N GLN A 107 -5.49 4.44 22.89
CA GLN A 107 -4.16 4.18 22.35
C GLN A 107 -3.51 2.97 23.02
N ARG A 108 -3.64 2.85 24.35
CA ARG A 108 -3.16 1.67 25.10
C ARG A 108 -3.85 0.39 24.62
N ARG A 109 -5.18 0.39 24.54
CA ARG A 109 -5.94 -0.76 24.03
C ARG A 109 -5.52 -1.15 22.62
N TYR A 110 -5.25 -0.16 21.78
CA TYR A 110 -4.79 -0.37 20.41
C TYR A 110 -3.41 -1.04 20.38
N HIS A 111 -2.47 -0.55 21.20
CA HIS A 111 -1.13 -1.15 21.33
C HIS A 111 -1.19 -2.57 21.91
N ASP A 112 -2.04 -2.82 22.91
CA ASP A 112 -2.25 -4.16 23.49
C ASP A 112 -2.73 -5.16 22.42
N LEU A 113 -3.61 -4.72 21.52
CA LEU A 113 -4.05 -5.54 20.38
C LEU A 113 -2.92 -5.80 19.39
N ILE A 114 -2.07 -4.82 19.07
CA ILE A 114 -0.89 -5.02 18.23
C ILE A 114 0.07 -6.03 18.85
N ILE A 115 0.34 -5.93 20.15
CA ILE A 115 1.25 -6.85 20.84
C ILE A 115 0.75 -8.29 20.76
N LYS A 116 -0.58 -8.52 20.83
CA LYS A 116 -1.18 -9.86 20.65
C LYS A 116 -0.87 -10.49 19.30
N LEU A 117 -0.66 -9.69 18.24
CA LEU A 117 -0.27 -10.20 16.91
C LEU A 117 1.14 -10.80 16.89
N LYS A 118 1.95 -10.59 17.96
CA LYS A 118 3.35 -11.00 18.06
C LYS A 118 4.16 -10.54 16.85
N PRO A 119 4.20 -9.22 16.58
CA PRO A 119 4.81 -8.69 15.37
C PRO A 119 6.31 -9.00 15.34
N HIS A 120 6.80 -9.27 14.14
CA HIS A 120 8.23 -9.29 13.84
C HIS A 120 8.84 -7.89 13.97
N VAL A 121 8.13 -6.89 13.42
CA VAL A 121 8.51 -5.47 13.43
C VAL A 121 7.25 -4.62 13.48
N ILE A 122 7.31 -3.51 14.21
CA ILE A 122 6.30 -2.44 14.19
C ILE A 122 6.95 -1.21 13.53
N ILE A 123 6.34 -0.74 12.45
CA ILE A 123 6.76 0.44 11.69
C ILE A 123 5.73 1.53 11.91
N SER A 124 6.17 2.69 12.36
CA SER A 124 5.28 3.82 12.55
C SER A 124 5.06 4.55 11.24
N GLN A 125 3.79 4.84 10.93
CA GLN A 125 3.45 5.55 9.71
C GLN A 125 4.14 6.93 9.66
N PRO A 126 4.84 7.26 8.56
CA PRO A 126 5.48 8.55 8.41
C PRO A 126 4.44 9.67 8.39
N LYS A 127 4.78 10.76 9.07
CA LYS A 127 4.01 12.01 9.04
C LYS A 127 4.51 12.85 7.87
N TYR A 128 3.76 12.82 6.78
CA TYR A 128 4.00 13.70 5.63
C TYR A 128 3.41 15.08 5.86
N THR A 129 4.19 16.11 5.61
CA THR A 129 3.72 17.50 5.58
C THR A 129 2.86 17.74 4.34
N LEU A 130 2.00 18.77 4.37
CA LEU A 130 1.24 19.19 3.19
C LEU A 130 2.14 19.54 2.01
N GLU A 131 3.30 20.13 2.28
CA GLU A 131 4.30 20.45 1.25
C GLU A 131 4.86 19.18 0.60
N GLU A 132 5.26 18.18 1.39
CA GLU A 132 5.73 16.88 0.86
C GLU A 132 4.63 16.15 0.08
N MET A 133 3.39 16.17 0.57
CA MET A 133 2.25 15.57 -0.14
C MET A 133 1.97 16.28 -1.47
N SER A 134 2.02 17.61 -1.47
CA SER A 134 1.78 18.42 -2.68
C SER A 134 2.89 18.24 -3.70
N ALA A 135 4.16 18.20 -3.25
CA ALA A 135 5.31 17.95 -4.11
C ALA A 135 5.31 16.51 -4.68
N TRP A 136 4.73 15.56 -3.95
CA TRP A 136 4.58 14.20 -4.45
C TRP A 136 3.51 14.11 -5.52
N ASP A 137 2.41 14.87 -5.41
CA ASP A 137 1.29 14.87 -6.36
C ASP A 137 1.24 16.16 -7.19
N ASP A 138 2.16 16.28 -8.16
CA ASP A 138 2.29 17.39 -9.12
C ASP A 138 1.00 17.73 -9.88
N ARG A 139 -0.02 16.87 -9.87
CA ARG A 139 -1.31 17.11 -10.54
C ARG A 139 -2.27 17.97 -9.73
N SER A 140 -1.90 18.34 -8.51
CA SER A 140 -2.60 19.34 -7.71
C SER A 140 -2.42 20.79 -8.21
N VAL A 141 -1.55 21.02 -9.21
CA VAL A 141 -1.17 22.37 -9.67
C VAL A 141 -2.28 23.11 -10.44
N ASN A 142 -3.42 22.47 -10.76
CA ASN A 142 -4.62 23.19 -11.22
C ASN A 142 -5.60 23.58 -10.10
N GLY A 143 -5.18 23.52 -8.83
CA GLY A 143 -5.81 24.23 -7.71
C GLY A 143 -7.21 23.76 -7.28
N LYS A 144 -7.75 22.68 -7.86
CA LYS A 144 -9.14 22.25 -7.61
C LYS A 144 -9.34 20.99 -6.76
N HIS A 145 -8.29 20.26 -6.38
CA HIS A 145 -8.45 18.96 -5.70
C HIS A 145 -7.86 18.82 -4.29
N ILE A 146 -6.96 19.72 -3.85
CA ILE A 146 -6.43 19.70 -2.47
C ILE A 146 -7.23 20.60 -1.51
N THR A 147 -8.27 21.29 -1.99
CA THR A 147 -9.10 22.15 -1.12
C THR A 147 -10.20 21.39 -0.36
N ASP A 148 -10.45 20.12 -0.68
CA ASP A 148 -11.35 19.30 0.14
C ASP A 148 -10.56 18.79 1.34
N ASN A 149 -10.56 19.58 2.43
CA ASN A 149 -9.96 19.30 3.74
C ASN A 149 -10.37 17.95 4.38
N ARG A 150 -11.14 17.11 3.67
CA ARG A 150 -11.82 15.95 4.23
C ARG A 150 -11.02 14.66 4.24
N LYS A 151 -9.86 14.52 3.58
CA LYS A 151 -9.08 13.25 3.66
C LYS A 151 -7.54 13.34 3.64
N PRO A 152 -6.86 14.21 4.43
CA PRO A 152 -5.39 14.17 4.57
C PRO A 152 -4.83 12.77 4.87
N ASN A 153 -5.56 11.99 5.67
CA ASN A 153 -5.18 10.62 6.02
C ASN A 153 -5.13 9.69 4.79
N TYR A 154 -6.01 9.88 3.81
CA TYR A 154 -6.02 9.04 2.61
C TYR A 154 -4.81 9.33 1.70
N TYR A 155 -4.47 10.60 1.49
CA TYR A 155 -3.26 10.99 0.73
C TYR A 155 -1.98 10.49 1.41
N ARG A 156 -1.92 10.57 2.74
CA ARG A 156 -0.82 10.01 3.53
C ARG A 156 -0.67 8.51 3.30
N VAL A 157 -1.76 7.75 3.42
CA VAL A 157 -1.76 6.30 3.13
C VAL A 157 -1.34 6.03 1.69
N GLN A 158 -1.85 6.80 0.73
CA GLN A 158 -1.47 6.65 -0.68
C GLN A 158 0.03 6.89 -0.92
N MET A 159 0.64 7.86 -0.24
CA MET A 159 2.10 8.03 -0.26
C MET A 159 2.81 6.84 0.35
N ILE A 160 2.40 6.39 1.54
CA ILE A 160 2.96 5.21 2.20
C ILE A 160 2.93 4.00 1.26
N MET A 161 1.77 3.69 0.69
CA MET A 161 1.58 2.52 -0.17
C MET A 161 2.32 2.60 -1.51
N THR A 162 2.58 3.81 -2.02
CA THR A 162 3.30 4.00 -3.30
C THR A 162 4.82 4.11 -3.10
N LYS A 163 5.25 4.77 -2.02
CA LYS A 163 6.64 5.18 -1.82
C LYS A 163 7.39 4.28 -0.84
N ASP A 164 6.82 4.00 0.31
CA ASP A 164 7.55 3.39 1.44
C ASP A 164 7.27 1.89 1.57
N PHE A 165 6.03 1.47 1.40
CA PHE A 165 5.60 0.09 1.56
C PHE A 165 6.44 -0.90 0.71
N PRO A 166 6.71 -0.67 -0.59
CA PRO A 166 7.54 -1.60 -1.36
C PRO A 166 8.97 -1.72 -0.83
N GLU A 167 9.51 -0.65 -0.21
CA GLU A 167 10.85 -0.66 0.38
C GLU A 167 10.86 -1.49 1.66
N TRP A 168 9.92 -1.27 2.58
CA TRP A 168 9.78 -2.06 3.81
C TRP A 168 9.47 -3.53 3.53
N ALA A 169 8.62 -3.80 2.53
CA ALA A 169 8.28 -5.16 2.12
C ALA A 169 9.51 -5.96 1.69
N LEU A 170 10.42 -5.32 0.95
CA LEU A 170 11.68 -5.94 0.50
C LEU A 170 12.74 -6.03 1.60
N GLU A 171 12.69 -5.14 2.59
CA GLU A 171 13.60 -5.13 3.74
C GLU A 171 13.27 -6.23 4.74
N TYR A 172 11.99 -6.41 5.08
CA TYR A 172 11.56 -7.34 6.14
C TYR A 172 11.05 -8.68 5.61
N SER A 173 11.13 -8.94 4.31
CA SER A 173 10.80 -10.23 3.72
C SER A 173 11.70 -10.56 2.53
N ASP A 174 12.31 -11.75 2.58
CA ASP A 174 13.05 -12.32 1.45
C ASP A 174 12.12 -12.93 0.40
N GLY A 175 10.97 -13.46 0.85
CA GLY A 175 9.99 -14.15 0.01
C GLY A 175 8.78 -13.29 -0.38
N PRO A 176 7.76 -13.92 -0.98
CA PRO A 176 6.47 -13.29 -1.21
C PRO A 176 5.81 -12.88 0.11
N ILE A 177 4.97 -11.85 0.05
CA ILE A 177 4.27 -11.31 1.23
C ILE A 177 2.76 -11.41 1.06
N ILE A 178 2.03 -11.13 2.13
CA ILE A 178 0.61 -10.77 2.06
C ILE A 178 0.37 -9.43 2.74
N PHE A 179 -0.17 -8.47 2.00
CA PHE A 179 -0.67 -7.21 2.53
C PHE A 179 -2.09 -7.40 3.09
N MET A 180 -2.39 -6.75 4.20
CA MET A 180 -3.70 -6.76 4.85
C MET A 180 -4.03 -5.38 5.42
N GLU A 181 -5.30 -5.00 5.38
CA GLU A 181 -5.83 -3.94 6.26
C GLU A 181 -6.34 -4.56 7.57
N ASP A 182 -6.48 -3.74 8.61
CA ASP A 182 -6.85 -4.14 9.96
C ASP A 182 -8.37 -4.17 10.23
N ASP A 183 -9.19 -3.96 9.20
CA ASP A 183 -10.65 -3.99 9.26
C ASP A 183 -11.27 -5.18 8.50
N ILE A 184 -10.57 -6.31 8.48
CA ILE A 184 -11.02 -7.56 7.88
C ILE A 184 -11.23 -8.68 8.90
N GLU A 185 -12.06 -9.65 8.52
CA GLU A 185 -12.26 -10.90 9.26
C GLU A 185 -11.93 -12.09 8.37
N PHE A 186 -11.15 -13.03 8.90
CA PHE A 186 -10.70 -14.21 8.15
C PHE A 186 -11.71 -15.36 8.20
N SER A 187 -11.90 -16.05 7.07
CA SER A 187 -12.65 -17.30 7.04
C SER A 187 -11.84 -18.45 7.66
N SER A 188 -12.53 -19.49 8.14
CA SER A 188 -11.88 -20.71 8.67
C SER A 188 -11.02 -21.46 7.64
N GLN A 189 -11.21 -21.18 6.33
CA GLN A 189 -10.45 -21.79 5.24
C GLN A 189 -9.21 -20.97 4.84
N PHE A 190 -9.00 -19.78 5.41
CA PHE A 190 -7.92 -18.88 5.01
C PHE A 190 -6.53 -19.53 5.11
N GLY A 191 -6.28 -20.31 6.17
CA GLY A 191 -5.00 -21.03 6.34
C GLY A 191 -4.68 -22.05 5.24
N LYS A 192 -5.71 -22.61 4.57
CA LYS A 192 -5.51 -23.46 3.38
C LYS A 192 -5.27 -22.60 2.14
N ALA A 193 -6.10 -21.57 1.95
CA ALA A 193 -6.00 -20.65 0.82
C ALA A 193 -4.63 -19.96 0.74
N ILE A 194 -4.05 -19.56 1.87
CA ILE A 194 -2.76 -18.86 1.90
C ILE A 194 -1.60 -19.77 1.50
N LYS A 195 -1.66 -21.07 1.85
CA LYS A 195 -0.67 -22.07 1.42
C LYS A 195 -0.73 -22.25 -0.10
N GLU A 196 -1.94 -22.33 -0.64
CA GLU A 196 -2.15 -22.45 -2.08
C GLU A 196 -1.66 -21.20 -2.81
N CYS A 197 -2.02 -20.00 -2.35
CA CYS A 197 -1.50 -18.74 -2.89
C CYS A 197 0.04 -18.69 -2.88
N SER A 198 0.67 -19.13 -1.78
CA SER A 198 2.12 -19.18 -1.66
C SER A 198 2.75 -20.08 -2.72
N SER A 199 2.18 -21.26 -2.96
CA SER A 199 2.63 -22.19 -4.02
C SER A 199 2.57 -21.54 -5.40
N PHE A 200 1.42 -20.96 -5.77
CA PHE A 200 1.22 -20.30 -7.06
C PHE A 200 2.24 -19.18 -7.33
N VAL A 201 2.59 -18.40 -6.30
CA VAL A 201 3.56 -17.32 -6.44
C VAL A 201 5.00 -17.85 -6.52
N GLN A 202 5.35 -18.86 -5.71
CA GLN A 202 6.70 -19.47 -5.73
C GLN A 202 6.99 -20.21 -7.04
N GLU A 203 5.97 -20.85 -7.62
CA GLU A 203 6.05 -21.51 -8.93
C GLU A 203 6.02 -20.51 -10.11
N GLY A 204 5.90 -19.21 -9.84
CA GLY A 204 5.84 -18.17 -10.87
C GLY A 204 4.56 -18.22 -11.73
N LEU A 205 3.52 -18.89 -11.26
CA LEU A 205 2.21 -18.99 -11.92
C LEU A 205 1.37 -17.73 -11.68
N ALA A 206 1.55 -17.06 -10.55
CA ALA A 206 0.90 -15.80 -10.21
C ALA A 206 1.91 -14.79 -9.67
N ASP A 207 1.64 -13.51 -9.91
CA ASP A 207 2.49 -12.40 -9.44
C ASP A 207 1.78 -11.56 -8.37
N PHE A 208 0.45 -11.56 -8.45
CA PHE A 208 -0.46 -10.80 -7.62
C PHE A 208 -1.72 -11.63 -7.42
N ILE A 209 -2.12 -11.87 -6.17
CA ILE A 209 -3.35 -12.60 -5.84
C ILE A 209 -4.15 -11.80 -4.81
N THR A 210 -5.38 -11.40 -5.14
CA THR A 210 -6.31 -10.87 -4.14
C THR A 210 -7.21 -11.98 -3.60
N LEU A 211 -7.36 -12.04 -2.27
CA LEU A 211 -8.26 -12.96 -1.56
C LEU A 211 -9.63 -12.32 -1.26
N TYR A 212 -9.82 -11.10 -1.76
CA TYR A 212 -11.03 -10.31 -1.64
C TYR A 212 -11.50 -9.79 -3.00
N SER A 213 -12.81 -9.74 -3.17
CA SER A 213 -13.46 -9.02 -4.25
C SER A 213 -14.71 -8.33 -3.70
N SER A 214 -14.89 -7.05 -3.97
CA SER A 214 -16.14 -6.34 -3.68
C SER A 214 -17.20 -6.69 -4.74
N ARG A 215 -16.76 -6.92 -5.98
CA ARG A 215 -17.57 -7.22 -7.16
C ARG A 215 -16.91 -8.25 -8.07
N GLU A 216 -17.60 -8.63 -9.14
CA GLU A 216 -16.99 -9.44 -10.20
C GLU A 216 -16.02 -8.61 -11.05
N TYR A 217 -14.82 -9.14 -11.30
CA TYR A 217 -13.84 -8.51 -12.19
C TYR A 217 -13.96 -9.09 -13.59
N SER A 218 -13.71 -8.29 -14.63
CA SER A 218 -13.64 -8.83 -15.99
C SER A 218 -12.44 -9.77 -16.14
N LEU A 219 -12.63 -10.82 -16.95
CA LEU A 219 -11.61 -11.85 -17.16
C LEU A 219 -10.46 -11.32 -18.02
N ASN A 220 -9.22 -11.54 -17.56
CA ASN A 220 -8.06 -11.40 -18.43
C ASN A 220 -7.87 -12.69 -19.24
N LYS A 221 -8.39 -12.70 -20.47
CA LYS A 221 -8.40 -13.86 -21.39
C LYS A 221 -7.01 -14.33 -21.83
N ARG A 222 -5.95 -13.55 -21.58
CA ARG A 222 -4.56 -13.92 -21.93
C ARG A 222 -3.92 -14.87 -20.92
N LEU A 223 -4.52 -15.01 -19.73
CA LEU A 223 -4.00 -15.83 -18.65
C LEU A 223 -4.85 -17.09 -18.48
N LYS A 224 -4.19 -18.18 -18.10
CA LYS A 224 -4.87 -19.44 -17.78
C LYS A 224 -5.69 -19.28 -16.50
N SER A 225 -6.90 -19.81 -16.51
CA SER A 225 -7.74 -19.94 -15.31
C SER A 225 -7.48 -21.27 -14.60
N TYR A 226 -7.58 -21.27 -13.27
CA TYR A 226 -7.36 -22.42 -12.42
C TYR A 226 -8.61 -22.73 -11.58
N LYS A 227 -8.63 -23.90 -10.95
CA LYS A 227 -9.73 -24.27 -10.03
C LYS A 227 -9.80 -23.33 -8.82
N PHE A 228 -8.66 -22.83 -8.35
CA PHE A 228 -8.58 -21.92 -7.20
C PHE A 228 -8.54 -20.44 -7.58
N LEU A 229 -7.90 -20.11 -8.71
CA LEU A 229 -7.65 -18.74 -9.16
C LEU A 229 -8.35 -18.41 -10.48
N GLN A 230 -8.90 -17.21 -10.54
CA GLN A 230 -9.47 -16.61 -11.76
C GLN A 230 -8.63 -15.39 -12.18
N PRO A 231 -8.15 -15.34 -13.43
CA PRO A 231 -7.39 -14.18 -13.90
C PRO A 231 -8.34 -13.01 -14.11
N PHE A 232 -7.88 -11.81 -13.80
CA PHE A 232 -8.72 -10.63 -13.93
C PHE A 232 -7.99 -9.46 -14.58
N ASN A 233 -8.78 -8.54 -15.13
CA ASN A 233 -8.28 -7.29 -15.68
C ASN A 233 -7.96 -6.31 -14.55
N GLY A 234 -6.69 -5.98 -14.37
CA GLY A 234 -6.24 -5.02 -13.35
C GLY A 234 -6.85 -3.62 -13.45
N TYR A 235 -7.44 -3.25 -14.59
CA TYR A 235 -8.23 -2.01 -14.72
C TYR A 235 -9.53 -2.03 -13.90
N ASP A 236 -10.06 -3.22 -13.58
CA ASP A 236 -11.27 -3.40 -12.75
C ASP A 236 -10.94 -3.62 -11.28
N TYR A 237 -9.68 -3.47 -10.88
CA TYR A 237 -9.23 -3.75 -9.54
C TYR A 237 -9.62 -2.64 -8.54
N TYR A 238 -10.40 -3.01 -7.52
CA TYR A 238 -10.87 -2.12 -6.45
C TYR A 238 -10.99 -2.88 -5.12
N GLY A 239 -9.90 -3.47 -4.64
CA GLY A 239 -9.94 -4.35 -3.47
C GLY A 239 -8.58 -4.72 -2.90
N ASN A 240 -7.99 -3.83 -2.11
CA ASN A 240 -6.69 -3.95 -1.47
C ASN A 240 -6.73 -4.54 -0.05
N LEU A 241 -7.82 -5.19 0.34
CA LEU A 241 -7.99 -5.65 1.71
C LEU A 241 -7.06 -6.80 2.11
N CYS A 242 -6.73 -7.69 1.17
CA CYS A 242 -5.95 -8.89 1.46
C CYS A 242 -5.29 -9.42 0.18
N VAL A 243 -3.99 -9.14 0.01
CA VAL A 243 -3.32 -9.25 -1.29
C VAL A 243 -1.93 -9.86 -1.17
N VAL A 244 -1.67 -10.93 -1.92
CA VAL A 244 -0.36 -11.56 -2.01
C VAL A 244 0.45 -10.91 -3.12
N PHE A 245 1.71 -10.58 -2.82
CA PHE A 245 2.67 -10.05 -3.79
C PHE A 245 3.85 -11.00 -3.96
N SER A 246 4.18 -11.28 -5.21
CA SER A 246 5.51 -11.80 -5.56
C SER A 246 6.59 -10.76 -5.29
N ARG A 247 7.80 -11.22 -4.99
CA ARG A 247 8.95 -10.34 -4.77
C ARG A 247 9.23 -9.41 -5.96
N LYS A 248 9.17 -9.92 -7.19
CA LYS A 248 9.40 -9.12 -8.41
C LYS A 248 8.38 -7.99 -8.59
N VAL A 249 7.15 -8.16 -8.08
CA VAL A 249 6.16 -7.07 -8.10
C VAL A 249 6.60 -5.97 -7.14
N LEU A 250 7.03 -6.31 -5.92
CA LEU A 250 7.55 -5.35 -4.95
C LEU A 250 8.79 -4.60 -5.48
N GLU A 251 9.74 -5.32 -6.09
CA GLU A 251 10.92 -4.71 -6.73
C GLU A 251 10.54 -3.73 -7.85
N SER A 252 9.54 -4.12 -8.65
CA SER A 252 9.00 -3.28 -9.72
C SER A 252 8.29 -2.03 -9.18
N LEU A 253 7.48 -2.17 -8.12
CA LEU A 253 6.83 -1.04 -7.46
C LEU A 253 7.86 -0.06 -6.89
N LYS A 254 8.86 -0.55 -6.15
CA LYS A 254 9.96 0.26 -5.61
C LYS A 254 10.68 1.04 -6.71
N LYS A 255 11.07 0.37 -7.81
CA LYS A 255 11.81 0.98 -8.92
C LYS A 255 10.98 2.00 -9.70
N ASN A 256 9.66 1.83 -9.76
CA ASN A 256 8.79 2.61 -10.65
C ASN A 256 7.73 3.44 -9.88
N LYS A 257 7.99 3.82 -8.62
CA LYS A 257 7.04 4.53 -7.76
C LYS A 257 6.37 5.77 -8.39
N HIS A 258 7.11 6.55 -9.18
CA HIS A 258 6.53 7.68 -9.93
C HIS A 258 5.55 7.24 -11.02
N LYS A 259 5.87 6.17 -11.76
CA LYS A 259 4.93 5.61 -12.75
C LYS A 259 3.68 5.08 -12.08
N VAL A 260 3.82 4.35 -10.96
CA VAL A 260 2.68 3.86 -10.16
C VAL A 260 1.78 5.02 -9.73
N ARG A 261 2.36 6.10 -9.20
CA ARG A 261 1.65 7.34 -8.87
C ARG A 261 0.87 7.88 -10.07
N ASP A 262 1.49 7.91 -11.24
CA ASP A 262 0.95 8.61 -12.40
C ASP A 262 -0.23 7.86 -13.08
N VAL A 263 -0.36 6.54 -12.90
CA VAL A 263 -1.42 5.74 -13.55
C VAL A 263 -2.85 6.09 -13.08
N CYS A 264 -3.03 6.51 -11.83
CA CYS A 264 -4.34 6.94 -11.31
C CYS A 264 -4.14 7.97 -10.18
N PRO A 265 -4.72 9.18 -10.22
CA PRO A 265 -4.45 10.20 -9.22
C PRO A 265 -5.04 9.87 -7.85
N ASN A 266 -6.27 9.36 -7.77
CA ASN A 266 -7.04 9.47 -6.52
C ASN A 266 -7.21 8.17 -5.73
N CYS A 267 -6.66 7.04 -6.20
CA CYS A 267 -6.90 5.75 -5.55
C CYS A 267 -5.65 4.86 -5.60
N TRP A 268 -5.00 4.61 -4.45
CA TRP A 268 -3.72 3.91 -4.41
C TRP A 268 -3.83 2.42 -4.75
N ASP A 269 -4.95 1.79 -4.41
CA ASP A 269 -5.31 0.43 -4.78
C ASP A 269 -5.52 0.30 -6.29
N VAL A 270 -6.25 1.23 -6.90
CA VAL A 270 -6.45 1.29 -8.36
C VAL A 270 -5.13 1.54 -9.09
N ARG A 271 -4.22 2.35 -8.53
CA ARG A 271 -2.86 2.55 -9.09
C ARG A 271 -2.14 1.23 -9.25
N TRP A 272 -2.18 0.37 -8.24
CA TRP A 272 -1.56 -0.95 -8.30
C TRP A 272 -2.17 -1.82 -9.40
N GLY A 273 -3.50 -1.91 -9.43
CA GLY A 273 -4.19 -2.75 -10.42
C GLY A 273 -3.83 -2.39 -11.86
N ARG A 274 -3.93 -1.09 -12.19
CA ARG A 274 -3.61 -0.58 -13.54
C ARG A 274 -2.12 -0.72 -13.86
N TYR A 275 -1.25 -0.28 -12.94
CA TYR A 275 0.20 -0.40 -13.12
C TYR A 275 0.61 -1.85 -13.38
N MET A 276 0.05 -2.79 -12.61
CA MET A 276 0.41 -4.19 -12.72
C MET A 276 -0.09 -4.81 -14.03
N HIS A 277 -1.28 -4.44 -14.46
CA HIS A 277 -1.81 -4.83 -15.76
C HIS A 277 -0.90 -4.32 -16.89
N ASP A 278 -0.53 -3.04 -16.88
CA ASP A 278 0.33 -2.44 -17.92
C ASP A 278 1.73 -3.04 -17.94
N LYS A 279 2.22 -3.50 -16.79
CA LYS A 279 3.48 -4.24 -16.68
C LYS A 279 3.39 -5.72 -17.07
N GLY A 280 2.19 -6.22 -17.39
CA GLY A 280 1.98 -7.60 -17.78
C GLY A 280 2.17 -8.59 -16.62
N PHE A 281 1.97 -8.16 -15.36
CA PHE A 281 1.99 -9.08 -14.24
C PHE A 281 0.78 -10.03 -14.27
N LYS A 282 0.99 -11.26 -13.81
CA LYS A 282 -0.06 -12.29 -13.73
C LYS A 282 -0.96 -12.05 -12.51
N MET A 283 -2.08 -11.39 -12.74
CA MET A 283 -3.02 -10.97 -11.70
C MET A 283 -4.20 -11.94 -11.56
N TYR A 284 -4.46 -12.38 -10.33
CA TYR A 284 -5.50 -13.35 -10.01
C TYR A 284 -6.34 -12.94 -8.81
N VAL A 285 -7.60 -13.35 -8.84
CA VAL A 285 -8.50 -13.33 -7.69
C VAL A 285 -8.82 -14.77 -7.31
N THR A 286 -8.92 -15.05 -6.01
CA THR A 286 -9.43 -16.36 -5.57
C THR A 286 -10.90 -16.49 -5.94
N ARG A 287 -11.32 -17.68 -6.38
CA ARG A 287 -12.74 -17.91 -6.72
C ARG A 287 -13.67 -17.82 -5.52
N THR A 288 -13.14 -18.07 -4.33
CA THR A 288 -13.82 -17.90 -3.04
C THR A 288 -13.25 -16.67 -2.34
N ARG A 289 -14.10 -15.89 -1.68
CA ARG A 289 -13.67 -14.80 -0.79
C ARG A 289 -13.23 -15.40 0.54
N TYR A 290 -11.97 -15.18 0.93
CA TYR A 290 -11.44 -15.72 2.19
C TYR A 290 -11.37 -14.70 3.33
N VAL A 291 -11.72 -13.45 3.03
CA VAL A 291 -11.84 -12.38 4.01
C VAL A 291 -13.15 -11.63 3.80
N LYS A 292 -13.69 -11.11 4.89
CA LYS A 292 -14.85 -10.22 4.92
C LYS A 292 -14.39 -8.84 5.37
N HIS A 293 -14.88 -7.79 4.71
CA HIS A 293 -14.65 -6.42 5.15
C HIS A 293 -15.60 -6.09 6.31
N LEU A 294 -15.07 -5.65 7.44
CA LEU A 294 -15.85 -5.35 8.65
C LEU A 294 -16.43 -3.94 8.66
N ALA A 295 -15.84 -3.02 7.92
CA ALA A 295 -16.26 -1.63 7.86
C ALA A 295 -17.46 -1.36 6.96
N GLY A 296 -18.05 -2.42 6.37
CA GLY A 296 -19.35 -2.38 5.72
C GLY A 296 -19.41 -1.69 4.37
N LEU A 297 -18.56 -0.70 4.07
CA LEU A 297 -18.50 -0.01 2.79
C LEU A 297 -17.03 0.38 2.55
N SER A 298 -16.42 -0.14 1.48
CA SER A 298 -15.08 0.32 1.04
C SER A 298 -15.09 1.85 0.94
N ALA A 299 -13.96 2.52 1.23
CA ALA A 299 -13.80 3.97 1.07
C ALA A 299 -14.20 4.51 -0.32
N LEU A 300 -14.46 3.60 -1.26
CA LEU A 300 -14.86 3.83 -2.64
C LEU A 300 -16.36 3.85 -2.91
N GLU A 301 -17.25 3.41 -2.00
CA GLU A 301 -18.69 3.35 -2.31
C GLU A 301 -19.32 4.76 -2.48
N HIS A 302 -18.61 5.82 -2.07
CA HIS A 302 -18.98 7.19 -2.43
C HIS A 302 -18.75 7.55 -3.91
N PHE A 303 -18.02 6.73 -4.68
CA PHE A 303 -17.83 6.93 -6.12
C PHE A 303 -18.91 6.25 -6.98
N ASP A 304 -19.67 5.31 -6.44
CA ASP A 304 -20.78 4.64 -7.14
C ASP A 304 -22.13 5.38 -6.97
N LYS A 305 -22.12 6.62 -6.47
CA LYS A 305 -23.32 7.47 -6.54
C LYS A 305 -23.66 7.77 -8.00
N PRO A 306 -24.91 7.55 -8.44
CA PRO A 306 -25.35 7.92 -9.80
C PRO A 306 -25.12 9.42 -10.01
N GLY A 307 -24.12 9.77 -10.82
CA GLY A 307 -23.68 11.15 -11.05
C GLY A 307 -22.17 11.32 -11.25
N TYR A 308 -21.33 10.40 -10.76
CA TYR A 308 -19.89 10.37 -11.04
C TYR A 308 -19.61 9.55 -12.31
N GLN A 309 -19.97 10.08 -13.49
CA GLN A 309 -19.51 9.50 -14.75
C GLN A 309 -18.08 9.96 -15.03
N TYR A 310 -17.12 9.04 -14.93
CA TYR A 310 -15.82 9.23 -15.55
C TYR A 310 -16.01 9.17 -17.06
N ASN A 311 -15.86 10.32 -17.74
CA ASN A 311 -15.74 10.35 -19.19
C ASN A 311 -14.41 9.70 -19.57
N PHE A 312 -14.45 8.40 -19.87
CA PHE A 312 -13.35 7.71 -20.52
C PHE A 312 -13.32 8.14 -21.99
N GLN A 313 -12.45 9.08 -22.34
CA GLN A 313 -12.05 9.25 -23.73
C GLN A 313 -11.15 8.07 -24.11
N LYS A 314 -11.56 7.35 -25.16
CA LYS A 314 -10.85 6.20 -25.74
C LYS A 314 -9.54 6.60 -26.40
#